data_AF-R7BMD6-F1
#
_entry.id   AF-R7BMD6-F1
#
_cell.length_a   1.000
_cell.length_b   1.000
_cell.length_c   1.000
_cell.angle_alpha   90.00
_cell.angle_beta   90.00
_cell.angle_gamma   90.00
#
_symmetry.space_group_name_H-M   'P 1'
#
loop_
_entity.id
_entity.type
_entity.pdbx_description
1 polymer ?
#
loop_
_entity_poly.entity_id
_entity_poly.type
_entity_poly.pdbx_seq_one_letter_code
_entity_poly.pdbx_strand_id
1 'polypeptide(L)'
;MARPSKQQESADLRIRNAFWKILEEHEYKDITVGMIVDEAQCNRGSFYYHYPNIEALVDCVINEELLGNFTITQVIFSVASGFKLKDSDRDLITQQIKNLWLIAERGGLDLIDPKIKSGVIRMWTSILCPNGEELNPSTYALLEYTSSGIMGLMMGLQRQGISAEDTYYLLPDKLMLDISRFAISHISRYQGISEEEIILRLQTVNNYILTSKK
;
A
#
# COMPACT_ATOMS: atom_id res chain seq x y z
N MET A 1 38.58 -1.70 11.73
CA MET A 1 37.44 -0.89 11.28
C MET A 1 36.35 -1.00 12.33
N ALA A 2 35.88 0.12 12.88
CA ALA A 2 34.85 0.12 13.91
C ALA A 2 33.52 -0.32 13.29
N ARG A 3 32.86 -1.30 13.93
CA ARG A 3 31.50 -1.73 13.61
C ARG A 3 30.54 -0.56 13.88
N PRO A 4 29.69 -0.13 12.94
CA PRO A 4 28.75 0.97 13.20
C PRO A 4 27.84 0.59 14.37
N SER A 5 27.62 1.54 15.28
CA SER A 5 26.83 1.35 16.49
C SER A 5 25.33 1.21 16.19
N LYS A 6 24.61 0.64 17.14
CA LYS A 6 23.18 0.28 17.13
C LYS A 6 22.18 1.46 16.99
N GLN A 7 22.62 2.66 16.63
CA GLN A 7 21.81 3.90 16.58
C GLN A 7 21.80 4.61 15.22
N GLN A 8 22.53 4.11 14.22
CA GLN A 8 22.49 4.72 12.88
C GLN A 8 21.41 4.03 12.04
N GLU A 9 20.45 4.80 11.51
CA GLU A 9 19.48 4.30 10.53
C GLU A 9 20.21 3.57 9.39
N SER A 10 19.61 2.50 8.87
CA SER A 10 20.22 1.75 7.76
C SER A 10 20.34 2.64 6.52
N ALA A 11 21.33 2.37 5.66
CA ALA A 11 21.44 3.05 4.37
C ALA A 11 20.15 2.85 3.55
N ASP A 12 19.57 1.64 3.59
CA ASP A 12 18.26 1.32 3.04
C ASP A 12 17.16 2.31 3.45
N LEU A 13 16.95 2.51 4.76
CA LEU A 13 15.88 3.39 5.25
C LEU A 13 16.12 4.85 4.83
N ARG A 14 17.38 5.31 4.87
CA ARG A 14 17.72 6.66 4.39
C ARG A 14 17.46 6.84 2.90
N ILE A 15 17.75 5.82 2.08
CA ILE A 15 17.48 5.85 0.63
C ILE A 15 15.97 5.96 0.37
N ARG A 16 15.14 5.19 1.09
CA ARG A 16 13.68 5.24 0.97
C ARG A 16 13.11 6.59 1.42
N ASN A 17 13.59 7.13 2.53
CA ASN A 17 13.16 8.45 3.01
C ASN A 17 13.59 9.58 2.07
N ALA A 18 14.81 9.50 1.53
CA ALA A 18 15.32 10.47 0.54
C ALA A 18 14.46 10.50 -0.73
N PHE A 19 13.99 9.34 -1.20
CA PHE A 19 13.09 9.28 -2.35
C PHE A 19 11.82 10.09 -2.13
N TRP A 20 11.12 9.91 -1.00
CA TRP A 20 9.90 10.65 -0.69
C TRP A 20 10.15 12.16 -0.65
N LYS A 21 11.21 12.59 0.03
CA LYS A 21 11.57 14.01 0.12
C LYS A 21 11.89 14.63 -1.23
N ILE A 22 12.60 13.92 -2.11
CA ILE A 22 12.90 14.42 -3.46
C ILE A 22 11.62 14.53 -4.29
N LEU A 23 10.71 13.55 -4.16
CA LEU A 23 9.45 13.50 -4.89
C LEU A 23 8.51 14.67 -4.52
N GLU A 24 8.61 15.23 -3.31
CA GLU A 24 7.88 16.44 -2.92
C GLU A 24 8.18 17.62 -3.85
N GLU A 25 9.41 17.70 -4.37
CA GLU A 25 9.91 18.85 -5.16
C GLU A 25 10.09 18.55 -6.66
N HIS A 26 10.11 17.27 -7.06
CA HIS A 26 10.48 16.85 -8.42
C HIS A 26 9.45 15.90 -9.04
N GLU A 27 9.28 16.01 -10.36
CA GLU A 27 8.57 14.99 -11.13
C GLU A 27 9.38 13.68 -11.12
N TYR A 28 8.69 12.55 -11.02
CA TYR A 28 9.31 11.22 -10.92
C TYR A 28 10.34 10.96 -12.02
N LYS A 29 10.01 11.34 -13.26
CA LYS A 29 10.86 11.15 -14.45
C LYS A 29 12.21 11.88 -14.39
N ASP A 30 12.30 12.91 -13.54
CA ASP A 30 13.49 13.76 -13.40
C ASP A 30 14.36 13.32 -12.21
N ILE A 31 13.89 12.39 -11.38
CA ILE A 31 14.63 11.86 -10.23
C ILE A 31 15.79 10.98 -10.70
N THR A 32 16.97 11.22 -10.13
CA THR A 32 18.18 10.43 -10.44
C THR A 32 18.76 9.76 -9.20
N VAL A 33 19.54 8.69 -9.41
CA VAL A 33 20.31 8.04 -8.33
C VAL A 33 21.24 9.04 -7.64
N GLY A 34 21.78 10.03 -8.38
CA GLY A 34 22.62 11.09 -7.81
C GLY A 34 21.89 11.89 -6.74
N MET A 35 20.72 12.42 -7.08
CA MET A 35 19.89 13.17 -6.13
C MET A 35 19.57 12.36 -4.88
N ILE A 36 19.19 11.09 -5.06
CA ILE A 36 18.84 10.20 -3.95
C ILE A 36 20.02 9.96 -3.02
N VAL A 37 21.21 9.65 -3.55
CA VAL A 37 22.37 9.36 -2.69
C VAL A 37 22.92 10.60 -2.01
N ASP A 38 22.80 11.77 -2.65
CA ASP A 38 23.15 13.06 -2.06
C ASP A 38 22.21 13.38 -0.89
N GLU A 39 20.89 13.23 -1.06
CA GLU A 39 19.92 13.44 0.03
C GLU A 39 20.05 12.37 1.13
N ALA A 40 20.24 11.10 0.79
CA ALA A 40 20.40 9.99 1.74
C ALA A 40 21.76 9.99 2.47
N GLN A 41 22.67 10.89 2.10
CA GLN A 41 24.04 10.99 2.61
C GLN A 41 24.76 9.63 2.53
N CYS A 42 24.69 8.99 1.36
CA CYS A 42 25.38 7.73 1.07
C CYS A 42 26.09 7.78 -0.30
N ASN A 43 26.81 6.71 -0.66
CA ASN A 43 27.42 6.61 -1.99
C ASN A 43 26.56 5.77 -2.94
N ARG A 44 26.82 5.88 -4.25
CA ARG A 44 26.13 5.07 -5.28
C ARG A 44 26.26 3.56 -5.07
N GLY A 45 27.39 3.10 -4.53
CA GLY A 45 27.59 1.69 -4.20
C GLY A 45 26.61 1.20 -3.13
N SER A 46 26.30 2.03 -2.13
CA SER A 46 25.26 1.75 -1.13
C SER A 46 23.87 1.69 -1.74
N PHE A 47 23.56 2.58 -2.70
CA PHE A 47 22.30 2.49 -3.44
C PHE A 47 22.19 1.16 -4.19
N TYR A 48 23.17 0.85 -5.04
CA TYR A 48 23.14 -0.36 -5.87
C TYR A 48 23.26 -1.67 -5.08
N TYR A 49 23.72 -1.61 -3.84
CA TYR A 49 23.67 -2.74 -2.92
C TYR A 49 22.23 -3.11 -2.53
N HIS A 50 21.34 -2.12 -2.40
CA HIS A 50 19.94 -2.33 -2.02
C HIS A 50 19.00 -2.40 -3.22
N TYR A 51 19.23 -1.56 -4.23
CA TYR A 51 18.33 -1.37 -5.37
C TYR A 51 19.10 -1.36 -6.68
N PRO A 52 18.81 -2.27 -7.63
CA PRO A 52 19.52 -2.31 -8.91
C PRO A 52 19.26 -1.06 -9.76
N ASN A 53 18.14 -0.37 -9.56
CA ASN A 53 17.73 0.83 -10.28
C ASN A 53 16.66 1.61 -9.47
N ILE A 54 16.22 2.77 -9.99
CA ILE A 54 15.20 3.61 -9.34
C ILE A 54 13.85 2.90 -9.34
N GLU A 55 13.52 2.16 -10.39
CA GLU A 55 12.26 1.42 -10.52
C GLU A 55 12.09 0.41 -9.39
N ALA A 56 13.16 -0.31 -9.03
CA ALA A 56 13.15 -1.27 -7.92
C ALA A 56 12.98 -0.58 -6.55
N LEU A 57 13.56 0.61 -6.36
CA LEU A 57 13.31 1.43 -5.17
C LEU A 57 11.84 1.85 -5.10
N VAL A 58 11.30 2.34 -6.21
CA VAL A 58 9.88 2.74 -6.33
C VAL A 58 8.96 1.57 -6.04
N ASP A 59 9.25 0.39 -6.60
CA ASP A 59 8.53 -0.83 -6.28
C ASP A 59 8.55 -1.13 -4.79
N CYS A 60 9.70 -0.99 -4.14
CA CYS A 60 9.81 -1.24 -2.72
C CYS A 60 8.95 -0.26 -1.91
N VAL A 61 9.10 1.05 -2.12
CA VAL A 61 8.36 2.05 -1.33
C VAL A 61 6.86 2.00 -1.61
N ILE A 62 6.42 1.81 -2.86
CA ILE A 62 5.00 1.65 -3.17
C ILE A 62 4.44 0.39 -2.54
N ASN A 63 5.15 -0.73 -2.59
CA ASN A 63 4.71 -1.94 -1.90
C ASN A 63 4.66 -1.75 -0.37
N GLU A 64 5.55 -0.95 0.22
CA GLU A 64 5.46 -0.59 1.63
C GLU A 64 4.24 0.27 1.96
N GLU A 65 3.87 1.24 1.10
CA GLU A 65 2.63 2.02 1.30
C GLU A 65 1.37 1.14 1.13
N LEU A 66 1.40 0.17 0.20
CA LEU A 66 0.24 -0.66 -0.14
C LEU A 66 0.08 -1.92 0.72
N LEU A 67 1.19 -2.48 1.19
CA LEU A 67 1.26 -3.79 1.89
C LEU A 67 2.02 -3.70 3.23
N GLY A 68 2.53 -2.52 3.61
CA GLY A 68 3.20 -2.30 4.88
C GLY A 68 2.24 -2.18 6.06
N ASN A 69 2.63 -1.42 7.09
CA ASN A 69 1.81 -1.29 8.29
C ASN A 69 0.56 -0.47 8.00
N PHE A 70 -0.63 -1.07 8.22
CA PHE A 70 -1.92 -0.39 8.10
C PHE A 70 -2.21 0.17 6.73
N THR A 71 -2.74 -0.66 5.84
CA THR A 71 -2.99 -0.29 4.44
C THR A 71 -4.46 0.07 4.21
N ILE A 72 -4.79 0.64 3.04
CA ILE A 72 -6.19 0.75 2.58
C ILE A 72 -6.89 -0.61 2.58
N THR A 73 -6.12 -1.70 2.39
CA THR A 73 -6.59 -3.06 2.54
C THR A 73 -6.96 -3.37 4.00
N GLN A 74 -6.17 -2.92 4.99
CA GLN A 74 -6.56 -3.00 6.40
C GLN A 74 -7.77 -2.15 6.76
N VAL A 75 -8.01 -1.01 6.10
CA VAL A 75 -9.28 -0.25 6.28
C VAL A 75 -10.46 -1.09 5.78
N ILE A 76 -10.35 -1.66 4.58
CA ILE A 76 -11.34 -2.60 4.01
C ILE A 76 -11.53 -3.81 4.93
N PHE A 77 -10.44 -4.40 5.46
CA PHE A 77 -10.49 -5.54 6.39
C PHE A 77 -11.06 -5.18 7.74
N SER A 78 -10.74 -4.01 8.29
CA SER A 78 -11.18 -3.60 9.62
C SER A 78 -12.67 -3.38 9.62
N VAL A 79 -13.15 -2.71 8.58
CA VAL A 79 -14.57 -2.45 8.37
C VAL A 79 -15.33 -3.75 8.10
N ALA A 80 -14.77 -4.67 7.31
CA ALA A 80 -15.37 -6.00 7.06
C ALA A 80 -15.42 -6.92 8.29
N SER A 81 -14.37 -6.92 9.11
CA SER A 81 -14.21 -7.85 10.24
C SER A 81 -14.74 -7.29 11.56
N GLY A 82 -15.32 -6.08 11.55
CA GLY A 82 -15.79 -5.39 12.76
C GLY A 82 -14.65 -4.86 13.65
N PHE A 83 -13.42 -4.84 13.15
CA PHE A 83 -12.28 -4.26 13.84
C PHE A 83 -12.40 -2.73 13.82
N LYS A 84 -12.30 -2.11 14.99
CA LYS A 84 -12.29 -0.65 15.09
C LYS A 84 -10.85 -0.16 14.92
N LEU A 85 -10.64 0.68 13.91
CA LEU A 85 -9.42 1.47 13.79
C LEU A 85 -9.26 2.32 15.07
N LYS A 86 -8.05 2.33 15.64
CA LYS A 86 -7.70 3.23 16.73
C LYS A 86 -7.39 4.60 16.15
N ASP A 87 -7.50 5.66 16.96
CA ASP A 87 -7.15 7.00 16.49
C ASP A 87 -5.66 7.10 16.08
N SER A 88 -4.78 6.31 16.70
CA SER A 88 -3.37 6.18 16.30
C SER A 88 -3.18 5.61 14.89
N ASP A 89 -4.16 4.87 14.38
CA ASP A 89 -4.09 4.25 13.05
C ASP A 89 -4.46 5.29 11.96
N ARG A 90 -5.19 6.35 12.33
CA ARG A 90 -5.61 7.41 11.39
C ARG A 90 -4.43 8.19 10.83
N ASP A 91 -3.48 8.58 11.67
CA ASP A 91 -2.32 9.36 11.24
C ASP A 91 -1.49 8.57 10.22
N LEU A 92 -1.34 7.27 10.46
CA LEU A 92 -0.63 6.36 9.57
C LEU A 92 -1.37 6.18 8.24
N ILE A 93 -2.68 5.93 8.28
CA ILE A 93 -3.51 5.82 7.05
C ILE A 93 -3.48 7.14 6.26
N THR A 94 -3.58 8.27 6.94
CA THR A 94 -3.53 9.59 6.32
C THR A 94 -2.17 9.81 5.63
N GLN A 95 -1.08 9.42 6.28
CA GLN A 95 0.26 9.51 5.69
C GLN A 95 0.41 8.61 4.46
N GLN A 96 -0.16 7.42 4.45
CA GLN A 96 -0.13 6.57 3.27
C GLN A 96 -0.94 7.12 2.12
N ILE A 97 -2.14 7.67 2.40
CA ILE A 97 -2.95 8.33 1.39
C ILE A 97 -2.15 9.49 0.77
N LYS A 98 -1.45 10.29 1.60
CA LYS A 98 -0.54 11.34 1.13
C LYS A 98 0.56 10.81 0.22
N ASN A 99 1.24 9.74 0.62
CA ASN A 99 2.34 9.17 -0.15
C ASN A 99 1.87 8.58 -1.49
N LEU A 100 0.76 7.84 -1.49
CA LEU A 100 0.13 7.31 -2.71
C LEU A 100 -0.34 8.42 -3.64
N TRP A 101 -0.81 9.53 -3.09
CA TRP A 101 -1.19 10.69 -3.89
C TRP A 101 0.00 11.44 -4.45
N LEU A 102 1.03 11.68 -3.65
CA LEU A 102 2.24 12.36 -4.09
C LEU A 102 2.87 11.62 -5.27
N ILE A 103 2.93 10.28 -5.20
CA ILE A 103 3.48 9.50 -6.30
C ILE A 103 2.55 9.43 -7.52
N ALA A 104 1.23 9.43 -7.33
CA ALA A 104 0.29 9.53 -8.44
C ALA A 104 0.37 10.90 -9.14
N GLU A 105 0.56 11.98 -8.37
CA GLU A 105 0.69 13.35 -8.87
C GLU A 105 1.98 13.55 -9.65
N ARG A 106 3.11 13.12 -9.07
CA ARG A 106 4.47 13.34 -9.62
C ARG A 106 4.92 12.28 -10.61
N GLY A 107 4.34 11.07 -10.53
CA GLY A 107 4.71 9.91 -11.33
C GLY A 107 3.68 9.50 -12.37
N GLY A 108 2.45 9.98 -12.24
CA GLY A 108 1.35 9.57 -13.10
C GLY A 108 0.76 8.21 -12.71
N LEU A 109 -0.44 7.95 -13.22
CA LEU A 109 -1.21 6.77 -12.83
C LEU A 109 -0.67 5.48 -13.43
N ASP A 110 -0.07 5.55 -14.61
CA ASP A 110 0.54 4.39 -15.27
C ASP A 110 1.67 3.78 -14.42
N LEU A 111 2.27 4.57 -13.52
CA LEU A 111 3.25 4.10 -12.56
C LEU A 111 2.60 3.34 -11.40
N ILE A 112 1.50 3.86 -10.86
CA ILE A 112 0.92 3.39 -9.59
C ILE A 112 -0.11 2.27 -9.78
N ASP A 113 -0.95 2.36 -10.83
CA ASP A 113 -2.10 1.47 -11.04
C ASP A 113 -1.70 -0.01 -11.15
N PRO A 114 -0.69 -0.40 -11.96
CA PRO A 114 -0.28 -1.81 -12.05
C PRO A 114 0.27 -2.35 -10.71
N LYS A 115 0.92 -1.48 -9.92
CA LYS A 115 1.51 -1.85 -8.63
C LYS A 115 0.43 -2.04 -7.57
N ILE A 116 -0.59 -1.17 -7.54
CA ILE A 116 -1.78 -1.32 -6.70
C ILE A 116 -2.49 -2.62 -7.03
N LYS A 117 -2.83 -2.85 -8.30
CA LYS A 117 -3.56 -4.03 -8.74
C LYS A 117 -2.81 -5.32 -8.41
N SER A 118 -1.53 -5.38 -8.78
CA SER A 118 -0.72 -6.56 -8.47
C SER A 118 -0.56 -6.77 -6.96
N GLY A 119 -0.44 -5.70 -6.16
CA GLY A 119 -0.40 -5.78 -4.70
C GLY A 119 -1.68 -6.37 -4.10
N VAL A 120 -2.84 -5.85 -4.50
CA VAL A 120 -4.15 -6.35 -4.08
C VAL A 120 -4.33 -7.81 -4.47
N ILE A 121 -4.03 -8.18 -5.72
CA ILE A 121 -4.16 -9.56 -6.20
C ILE A 121 -3.23 -10.51 -5.44
N ARG A 122 -1.96 -10.16 -5.27
CA ARG A 122 -1.00 -11.00 -4.51
C ARG A 122 -1.47 -11.21 -3.07
N MET A 123 -1.94 -10.15 -2.43
CA MET A 123 -2.45 -10.21 -1.07
C MET A 123 -3.64 -11.17 -0.94
N TRP A 124 -4.66 -10.99 -1.77
CA TRP A 124 -5.84 -11.85 -1.75
C TRP A 124 -5.54 -13.28 -2.16
N THR A 125 -4.62 -13.50 -3.10
CA THR A 125 -4.15 -14.85 -3.44
C THR A 125 -3.53 -15.53 -2.22
N SER A 126 -2.67 -14.83 -1.47
CA SER A 126 -2.08 -15.37 -0.25
C SER A 126 -3.10 -15.70 0.85
N ILE A 127 -4.24 -14.97 0.90
CA ILE A 127 -5.31 -15.19 1.86
C ILE A 127 -6.22 -16.35 1.42
N LEU A 128 -6.62 -16.36 0.16
CA LEU A 128 -7.66 -17.25 -0.34
C LEU A 128 -7.09 -18.61 -0.79
N CYS A 129 -5.83 -18.62 -1.24
CA CYS A 129 -5.18 -19.77 -1.85
C CYS A 129 -3.85 -20.11 -1.15
N PRO A 130 -3.87 -20.45 0.15
CA PRO A 130 -2.65 -20.67 0.94
C PRO A 130 -1.84 -21.89 0.48
N ASN A 131 -2.44 -22.83 -0.28
CA ASN A 131 -1.74 -24.01 -0.78
C ASN A 131 -1.21 -23.82 -2.21
N GLY A 132 -1.22 -22.58 -2.73
CA GLY A 132 -0.74 -22.26 -4.07
C GLY A 132 -1.78 -22.46 -5.17
N GLU A 133 -3.07 -22.55 -4.81
CA GLU A 133 -4.15 -22.51 -5.80
C GLU A 133 -4.21 -21.13 -6.50
N GLU A 134 -4.82 -21.07 -7.68
CA GLU A 134 -5.08 -19.80 -8.34
C GLU A 134 -6.40 -19.18 -7.87
N LEU A 135 -6.49 -17.85 -7.96
CA LEU A 135 -7.77 -17.16 -7.75
C LEU A 135 -8.77 -17.58 -8.81
N ASN A 136 -10.02 -17.77 -8.42
CA ASN A 136 -11.10 -17.93 -9.40
C ASN A 136 -11.13 -16.71 -10.34
N PRO A 137 -11.30 -16.87 -11.66
CA PRO A 137 -11.32 -15.74 -12.60
C PRO A 137 -12.35 -14.64 -12.25
N SER A 138 -13.51 -15.01 -11.69
CA SER A 138 -14.51 -14.06 -11.22
C SER A 138 -14.06 -13.33 -9.94
N THR A 139 -13.35 -14.01 -9.05
CA THR A 139 -12.67 -13.37 -7.90
C THR A 139 -11.62 -12.39 -8.37
N TYR A 140 -10.77 -12.77 -9.33
CA TYR A 140 -9.76 -11.89 -9.92
C TYR A 140 -10.41 -10.63 -10.52
N ALA A 141 -11.42 -10.79 -11.36
CA ALA A 141 -12.12 -9.67 -11.99
C ALA A 141 -12.81 -8.73 -10.98
N LEU A 142 -13.36 -9.30 -9.90
CA LEU A 142 -13.95 -8.52 -8.81
C LEU A 142 -12.91 -7.68 -8.06
N LEU A 143 -11.73 -8.24 -7.79
CA LEU A 143 -10.63 -7.52 -7.14
C LEU A 143 -10.09 -6.38 -8.01
N GLU A 144 -9.95 -6.61 -9.32
CA GLU A 144 -9.62 -5.57 -10.30
C GLU A 144 -10.67 -4.44 -10.33
N TYR A 145 -11.96 -4.81 -10.35
CA TYR A 145 -13.05 -3.83 -10.37
C TYR A 145 -13.08 -2.97 -9.11
N THR A 146 -12.96 -3.60 -7.94
CA THR A 146 -13.04 -2.89 -6.65
C THR A 146 -11.83 -2.00 -6.40
N SER A 147 -10.60 -2.43 -6.73
CA SER A 147 -9.41 -1.58 -6.62
C SER A 147 -9.48 -0.38 -7.57
N SER A 148 -9.92 -0.60 -8.81
CA SER A 148 -10.09 0.46 -9.81
C SER A 148 -11.16 1.48 -9.41
N GLY A 149 -12.26 1.03 -8.80
CA GLY A 149 -13.32 1.92 -8.32
C GLY A 149 -12.86 2.85 -7.19
N ILE A 150 -12.10 2.30 -6.22
CA ILE A 150 -11.52 3.09 -5.13
C ILE A 150 -10.50 4.10 -5.67
N MET A 151 -9.61 3.66 -6.56
CA MET A 151 -8.62 4.54 -7.18
C MET A 151 -9.29 5.66 -7.99
N GLY A 152 -10.30 5.33 -8.79
CA GLY A 152 -11.07 6.32 -9.56
C GLY A 152 -11.76 7.35 -8.67
N LEU A 153 -12.29 6.93 -7.52
CA LEU A 153 -12.86 7.84 -6.52
C LEU A 153 -11.79 8.76 -5.93
N MET A 154 -10.65 8.21 -5.50
CA MET A 154 -9.53 9.00 -4.94
C MET A 154 -9.02 10.05 -5.94
N MET A 155 -8.83 9.67 -7.20
CA MET A 155 -8.41 10.59 -8.25
C MET A 155 -9.48 11.65 -8.55
N GLY A 156 -10.75 11.27 -8.50
CA GLY A 156 -11.88 12.20 -8.67
C GLY A 156 -11.86 13.30 -7.60
N LEU A 157 -11.60 12.93 -6.35
CA LEU A 157 -11.43 13.88 -5.24
C LEU A 157 -10.21 14.78 -5.45
N GLN A 158 -9.07 14.21 -5.85
CA GLN A 158 -7.86 14.98 -6.16
C GLN A 158 -8.10 16.03 -7.25
N ARG A 159 -8.79 15.68 -8.34
CA ARG A 159 -9.14 16.62 -9.43
C ARG A 159 -10.05 17.76 -8.98
N GLN A 160 -10.80 17.57 -7.89
CA GLN A 160 -11.63 18.60 -7.27
C GLN A 160 -10.84 19.47 -6.29
N GLY A 161 -9.53 19.24 -6.13
CA GLY A 161 -8.66 19.98 -5.22
C GLY A 161 -8.79 19.56 -3.76
N ILE A 162 -9.35 18.37 -3.50
CA ILE A 162 -9.46 17.82 -2.15
C ILE A 162 -8.08 17.34 -1.68
N SER A 163 -7.71 17.70 -0.45
CA SER A 163 -6.45 17.30 0.17
C SER A 163 -6.45 15.83 0.64
N ALA A 164 -5.26 15.30 0.93
CA ALA A 164 -5.11 13.89 1.33
C ALA A 164 -5.74 13.67 2.71
N GLU A 165 -5.57 14.67 3.57
CA GLU A 165 -6.17 14.80 4.89
C GLU A 165 -7.69 14.75 4.79
N ASP A 166 -8.28 15.52 3.88
CA ASP A 166 -9.74 15.59 3.72
C ASP A 166 -10.31 14.31 3.08
N THR A 167 -9.54 13.59 2.28
CA THR A 167 -10.01 12.37 1.61
C THR A 167 -10.39 11.27 2.56
N TYR A 168 -9.63 11.08 3.64
CA TYR A 168 -10.01 10.11 4.68
C TYR A 168 -11.40 10.44 5.27
N TYR A 169 -11.72 11.72 5.48
CA TYR A 169 -13.01 12.15 6.02
C TYR A 169 -14.15 12.16 5.01
N LEU A 170 -13.82 12.30 3.72
CA LEU A 170 -14.79 12.37 2.64
C LEU A 170 -15.20 11.00 2.10
N LEU A 171 -14.39 9.96 2.31
CA LEU A 171 -14.78 8.58 2.08
C LEU A 171 -15.70 8.14 3.22
N PRO A 172 -17.02 8.03 3.04
CA PRO A 172 -17.91 7.71 4.14
C PRO A 172 -17.60 6.31 4.66
N ASP A 173 -17.47 6.13 5.98
CA ASP A 173 -17.29 4.82 6.62
C ASP A 173 -18.30 3.79 6.08
N LYS A 174 -19.53 4.24 5.82
CA LYS A 174 -20.60 3.43 5.24
C LYS A 174 -20.33 2.99 3.81
N LEU A 175 -19.76 3.85 2.96
CA LEU A 175 -19.41 3.48 1.59
C LEU A 175 -18.31 2.40 1.58
N MET A 176 -17.27 2.60 2.39
CA MET A 176 -16.20 1.61 2.53
C MET A 176 -16.72 0.29 3.10
N LEU A 177 -17.67 0.35 4.05
CA LEU A 177 -18.36 -0.83 4.57
C LEU A 177 -19.16 -1.56 3.52
N ASP A 178 -19.93 -0.85 2.72
CA ASP A 178 -20.76 -1.44 1.67
C ASP A 178 -19.89 -2.07 0.57
N ILE A 179 -18.78 -1.43 0.16
CA ILE A 179 -17.79 -1.99 -0.77
C ILE A 179 -17.15 -3.25 -0.20
N SER A 180 -16.77 -3.23 1.09
CA SER A 180 -16.11 -4.37 1.74
C SER A 180 -17.04 -5.57 1.86
N ARG A 181 -18.30 -5.36 2.27
CA ARG A 181 -19.33 -6.40 2.32
C ARG A 181 -19.65 -6.96 0.95
N PHE A 182 -19.76 -6.07 -0.05
CA PHE A 182 -19.95 -6.47 -1.44
C PHE A 182 -18.81 -7.39 -1.91
N ALA A 183 -17.56 -6.99 -1.67
CA ALA A 183 -16.39 -7.78 -2.07
C ALA A 183 -16.39 -9.15 -1.39
N ILE A 184 -16.50 -9.21 -0.06
CA ILE A 184 -16.45 -10.49 0.69
C ILE A 184 -17.56 -11.45 0.26
N SER A 185 -18.79 -10.96 0.12
CA SER A 185 -19.92 -11.81 -0.26
C SER A 185 -19.79 -12.38 -1.67
N HIS A 186 -19.18 -11.64 -2.60
CA HIS A 186 -18.94 -12.15 -3.95
C HIS A 186 -17.70 -13.05 -4.01
N ILE A 187 -16.61 -12.71 -3.31
CA ILE A 187 -15.43 -13.57 -3.18
C ILE A 187 -15.83 -14.93 -2.60
N SER A 188 -16.67 -14.93 -1.55
CA SER A 188 -17.20 -16.16 -0.94
C SER A 188 -17.87 -17.06 -1.97
N ARG A 189 -18.81 -16.49 -2.74
CA ARG A 189 -19.54 -17.21 -3.79
C ARG A 189 -18.66 -17.71 -4.93
N TYR A 190 -17.69 -16.90 -5.38
CA TYR A 190 -16.84 -17.25 -6.53
C TYR A 190 -15.71 -18.21 -6.18
N GLN A 191 -15.09 -18.03 -5.01
CA GLN A 191 -13.98 -18.86 -4.54
C GLN A 191 -14.45 -20.13 -3.85
N GLY A 192 -15.72 -20.21 -3.43
CA GLY A 192 -16.26 -21.37 -2.71
C GLY A 192 -15.78 -21.46 -1.26
N ILE A 193 -15.48 -20.32 -0.64
CA ILE A 193 -15.00 -20.21 0.74
C ILE A 193 -16.07 -19.46 1.53
N SER A 194 -16.45 -19.92 2.73
CA SER A 194 -17.47 -19.21 3.51
C SER A 194 -17.01 -17.80 3.92
N GLU A 195 -17.96 -16.88 4.11
CA GLU A 195 -17.62 -15.51 4.54
C GLU A 195 -16.90 -15.52 5.90
N GLU A 196 -17.29 -16.43 6.81
CA GLU A 196 -16.66 -16.60 8.13
C GLU A 196 -15.20 -17.05 8.00
N GLU A 197 -14.91 -18.00 7.11
CA GLU A 197 -13.56 -18.48 6.87
C GLU A 197 -12.68 -17.39 6.23
N ILE A 198 -13.22 -16.62 5.28
CA ILE A 198 -12.51 -15.46 4.72
C ILE A 198 -12.16 -14.46 5.85
N ILE A 199 -13.14 -14.10 6.68
CA ILE A 199 -12.92 -13.17 7.81
C ILE A 199 -11.88 -13.72 8.79
N LEU A 200 -11.90 -15.02 9.10
CA LEU A 200 -10.93 -15.66 9.99
C LEU A 200 -9.50 -15.58 9.44
N ARG A 201 -9.31 -15.86 8.14
CA ARG A 201 -8.01 -15.74 7.49
C ARG A 201 -7.49 -14.30 7.50
N LEU A 202 -8.38 -13.34 7.26
CA LEU A 202 -8.06 -11.92 7.34
C LEU A 202 -7.61 -11.50 8.74
N GLN A 203 -8.33 -11.94 9.78
CA GLN A 203 -7.95 -11.68 11.17
C GLN A 203 -6.60 -12.29 11.53
N THR A 204 -6.30 -13.49 11.01
CA THR A 204 -5.03 -14.18 11.24
C THR A 204 -3.86 -13.40 10.66
N VAL A 205 -3.99 -12.92 9.43
CA VAL A 205 -2.98 -12.07 8.77
C VAL A 205 -2.80 -10.76 9.55
N ASN A 206 -3.88 -10.12 9.98
CA ASN A 206 -3.80 -8.87 10.74
C ASN A 206 -3.06 -9.05 12.07
N ASN A 207 -3.36 -10.13 12.81
CA ASN A 207 -2.68 -10.44 14.05
C ASN A 207 -1.18 -10.74 13.86
N TYR A 208 -0.79 -11.41 12.77
CA TYR A 208 0.61 -11.64 12.43
C TYR A 208 1.36 -10.33 12.14
N ILE A 209 0.75 -9.42 11.38
CA ILE A 209 1.33 -8.10 11.09
C ILE A 209 1.52 -7.28 12.38
N LEU A 210 0.55 -7.33 13.30
CA LEU A 210 0.61 -6.59 14.57
C LEU A 210 1.60 -7.21 15.58
N THR A 211 1.80 -8.52 15.57
CA THR A 211 2.64 -9.24 16.56
C THR A 211 4.09 -9.42 16.12
N SER A 212 4.38 -9.48 14.82
CA SER A 212 5.74 -9.55 14.26
C SER A 212 6.58 -8.27 14.46
N LYS A 213 6.07 -7.30 15.22
CA LYS A 213 6.66 -5.97 15.46
C LYS A 213 6.91 -5.63 16.94
N LYS A 214 6.96 -6.64 17.82
CA LYS A 214 7.65 -6.55 19.11
C LYS A 214 9.07 -7.10 18.98
#